data_AF-A0A5M9JMB7-F1
#
_entry.id   AF-A0A5M9JMB7-F1
#
_cell.length_a   1.000
_cell.length_b   1.000
_cell.length_c   1.000
_cell.angle_alpha   90.00
_cell.angle_beta   90.00
_cell.angle_gamma   90.00
#
_symmetry.space_group_name_H-M   'P 1'
#
loop_
_entity.id
_entity.type
_entity.pdbx_description
1 polymer ?
#
loop_
_entity_poly.entity_id
_entity_poly.type
_entity_poly.pdbx_seq_one_letter_code
_entity_poly.pdbx_strand_id
1 'polypeptide(L)'
;MGTLGAEKTQASRVTEEQKQENKKIAKGWKASNLSKTVDSILASATRLEKEIDAETKYWEQVLAVSESGWAVCRLPQEKHTLGVRFGFAEASPTFRNRSLAALRRNPDGSIYLDQGITSPEPQSLRVLIQTNGITTGETILPKAVSEDSPIQDFILQARNTIFVSELWQEMTREVRTLASHGLQSDTNTNVIVIPLSPTKKILLELQTLPTDPFRPVLVLPHQSPINLAQNNPFPILRSLLTRFSHEAVVSSIHSLLTPLCTTLTSASLSTPPTYTVAPGTTPPFPNLSTPERILTTLTNQLESLTTITFPFPLSSPPHSSIPSSFSHTTPITSSPSILQIRTMTATQNHSRPIYYLRITPDTSPLLQLCPPHPMVSEWHHVKEYILWLVGCWLAHTFSSSPKDEEGWKPTTQGNMLRKAFSGSTDEGGVKQMSFEVLSVPVLGPEVPSKVGENGKEKIKISVRWEWTTGIEQEWKERRDLSEGEEYMNGIVELMIWEENLRKLLGR
;
A
#
# COMPACT_ATOMS: atom_id res chain seq x y z
N MET A 1 86.38 18.11 -48.73
CA MET A 1 85.90 16.74 -48.96
C MET A 1 84.59 16.81 -49.75
N GLY A 2 84.66 16.62 -51.06
CA GLY A 2 83.52 16.47 -51.95
C GLY A 2 83.86 15.33 -52.92
N THR A 3 83.15 14.20 -52.81
CA THR A 3 83.52 12.88 -53.37
C THR A 3 82.76 12.52 -54.64
N LEU A 4 82.33 13.50 -55.44
CA LEU A 4 81.68 13.25 -56.73
C LEU A 4 82.47 13.94 -57.85
N GLY A 5 83.11 13.13 -58.69
CA GLY A 5 83.69 13.56 -59.97
C GLY A 5 82.76 13.16 -61.11
N ALA A 6 82.47 14.10 -62.03
CA ALA A 6 81.68 13.82 -63.22
C ALA A 6 82.61 13.54 -64.40
N GLU A 7 82.64 12.28 -64.86
CA GLU A 7 83.42 11.86 -66.02
C GLU A 7 82.53 11.79 -67.27
N LYS A 8 82.99 12.39 -68.37
CA LYS A 8 82.24 12.50 -69.62
C LYS A 8 82.33 11.19 -70.40
N THR A 9 81.31 10.36 -70.29
CA THR A 9 81.19 9.11 -71.07
C THR A 9 80.72 9.38 -72.52
N GLN A 10 80.85 8.38 -73.40
CA GLN A 10 80.48 8.49 -74.82
C GLN A 10 79.02 8.95 -75.00
N ALA A 11 78.80 9.86 -75.96
CA ALA A 11 77.45 10.34 -76.28
C ALA A 11 76.54 9.16 -76.67
N SER A 12 75.35 9.13 -76.06
CA SER A 12 74.38 8.04 -76.21
C SER A 12 74.08 7.75 -77.70
N ARG A 13 74.18 6.48 -78.13
CA ARG A 13 73.88 6.01 -79.50
C ARG A 13 72.37 5.99 -79.78
N VAL A 14 71.66 7.06 -79.42
CA VAL A 14 70.21 7.18 -79.59
C VAL A 14 69.96 8.00 -80.84
N THR A 15 69.47 7.34 -81.89
CA THR A 15 69.04 7.95 -83.16
C THR A 15 67.96 9.00 -82.89
N GLU A 16 67.87 10.06 -83.71
CA GLU A 16 66.83 11.09 -83.54
C GLU A 16 65.40 10.52 -83.64
N GLU A 17 65.21 9.47 -84.44
CA GLU A 17 63.97 8.69 -84.50
C GLU A 17 63.61 8.07 -83.15
N GLN A 18 64.59 7.49 -82.45
CA GLN A 18 64.41 6.90 -81.12
C GLN A 18 64.09 7.97 -80.06
N LYS A 19 64.64 9.18 -80.17
CA LYS A 19 64.28 10.31 -79.29
C LYS A 19 62.85 10.76 -79.52
N GLN A 20 62.40 10.82 -80.78
CA GLN A 20 61.02 11.17 -81.11
C GLN A 20 60.04 10.09 -80.64
N GLU A 21 60.39 8.82 -80.77
CA GLU A 21 59.61 7.69 -80.24
C GLU A 21 59.52 7.76 -78.71
N ASN A 22 60.64 7.92 -78.00
CA ASN A 22 60.66 8.09 -76.55
C ASN A 22 59.83 9.30 -76.09
N LYS A 23 59.82 10.40 -76.86
CA LYS A 23 58.97 11.56 -76.58
C LYS A 23 57.48 11.25 -76.76
N LYS A 24 57.11 10.44 -77.76
CA LYS A 24 55.72 9.95 -77.94
C LYS A 24 55.32 9.02 -76.81
N ILE A 25 56.19 8.09 -76.40
CA ILE A 25 55.98 7.19 -75.27
C ILE A 25 55.81 7.99 -73.98
N ALA A 26 56.70 8.94 -73.68
CA ALA A 26 56.60 9.79 -72.51
C ALA A 26 55.31 10.61 -72.48
N LYS A 27 54.86 11.13 -73.63
CA LYS A 27 53.54 11.78 -73.75
C LYS A 27 52.39 10.81 -73.48
N GLY A 28 52.45 9.59 -74.02
CA GLY A 28 51.45 8.54 -73.80
C GLY A 28 51.38 8.09 -72.34
N TRP A 29 52.52 7.91 -71.68
CA TRP A 29 52.60 7.61 -70.24
C TRP A 29 52.02 8.74 -69.39
N LYS A 30 52.32 10.01 -69.72
CA LYS A 30 51.70 11.16 -69.03
C LYS A 30 50.19 11.21 -69.23
N ALA A 31 49.70 10.97 -70.44
CA ALA A 31 48.26 10.94 -70.73
C ALA A 31 47.55 9.77 -70.01
N SER A 32 48.15 8.58 -70.01
CA SER A 32 47.63 7.41 -69.28
C SER A 32 47.61 7.65 -67.77
N ASN A 33 48.68 8.24 -67.20
CA ASN A 33 48.71 8.59 -65.78
C ASN A 33 47.68 9.66 -65.42
N LEU A 34 47.43 10.62 -66.31
CA LEU A 34 46.37 11.61 -66.13
C LEU A 34 44.99 10.94 -66.13
N SER A 35 44.74 10.02 -67.07
CA SER A 35 43.50 9.22 -67.10
C SER A 35 43.30 8.45 -65.79
N LYS A 36 44.33 7.74 -65.31
CA LYS A 36 44.27 7.01 -64.03
C LYS A 36 43.99 7.95 -62.85
N THR A 37 44.54 9.17 -62.88
CA THR A 37 44.30 10.18 -61.85
C THR A 37 42.85 10.66 -61.89
N VAL A 38 42.30 10.90 -63.09
CA VAL A 38 40.88 11.25 -63.27
C VAL A 38 39.99 10.14 -62.76
N ASP A 39 40.26 8.88 -63.11
CA ASP A 39 39.48 7.72 -62.65
C ASP A 39 39.53 7.58 -61.12
N SER A 40 40.70 7.78 -60.51
CA SER A 40 40.89 7.77 -59.06
C SER A 40 40.13 8.92 -58.36
N ILE A 41 40.13 10.11 -58.95
CA ILE A 41 39.38 11.26 -58.45
C ILE A 41 37.88 10.98 -58.53
N LEU A 42 37.39 10.41 -59.64
CA LEU A 42 35.98 10.05 -59.80
C LEU A 42 35.56 8.96 -58.81
N ALA A 43 36.39 7.94 -58.59
CA ALA A 43 36.15 6.93 -57.57
C ALA A 43 36.13 7.51 -56.15
N SER A 44 37.00 8.49 -55.87
CA SER A 44 37.03 9.18 -54.58
C SER A 44 35.79 10.07 -54.39
N ALA A 45 35.35 10.77 -55.45
CA ALA A 45 34.16 11.61 -55.44
C ALA A 45 32.89 10.79 -55.18
N THR A 46 32.70 9.66 -55.87
CA THR A 46 31.55 8.78 -55.67
C THR A 46 31.52 8.13 -54.27
N ARG A 47 32.69 7.89 -53.67
CA ARG A 47 32.78 7.44 -52.28
C ARG A 47 32.36 8.55 -51.30
N LEU A 48 32.82 9.78 -51.54
CA LEU A 48 32.45 10.94 -50.70
C LEU A 48 30.96 11.24 -50.78
N GLU A 49 30.35 11.12 -51.97
CA GLU A 49 28.91 11.28 -52.15
C GLU A 49 28.11 10.31 -51.27
N LYS A 50 28.46 9.00 -51.29
CA LYS A 50 27.81 8.01 -50.41
C LYS A 50 28.01 8.30 -48.92
N GLU A 51 29.18 8.82 -48.54
CA GLU A 51 29.45 9.19 -47.15
C GLU A 51 28.63 10.42 -46.74
N ILE A 52 28.45 11.40 -47.64
CA ILE A 52 27.60 12.58 -47.43
C ILE A 52 26.13 12.15 -47.26
N ASP A 53 25.64 11.19 -48.04
CA ASP A 53 24.28 10.67 -47.91
C ASP A 53 24.06 10.00 -46.54
N ALA A 54 25.01 9.15 -46.12
CA ALA A 54 24.97 8.50 -44.82
C ALA A 54 25.05 9.50 -43.66
N GLU A 55 25.87 10.55 -43.80
CA GLU A 55 26.03 11.60 -42.81
C GLU A 55 24.79 12.50 -42.73
N THR A 56 24.16 12.79 -43.87
CA THR A 56 22.89 13.55 -43.92
C THR A 56 21.79 12.81 -43.16
N LYS A 57 21.66 11.50 -43.40
CA LYS A 57 20.70 10.64 -42.67
C LYS A 57 21.01 10.56 -41.17
N TYR A 58 22.28 10.53 -40.78
CA TYR A 58 22.70 10.62 -39.38
C TYR A 58 22.23 11.94 -38.74
N TRP A 59 22.55 13.09 -39.35
CA TRP A 59 22.17 14.38 -38.77
C TRP A 59 20.66 14.57 -38.69
N GLU A 60 19.91 14.09 -39.68
CA GLU A 60 18.44 14.11 -39.66
C GLU A 60 17.88 13.36 -38.44
N GLN A 61 18.40 12.15 -38.15
CA GLN A 61 17.95 11.37 -37.00
C GLN A 61 18.40 11.98 -35.66
N VAL A 62 19.61 12.55 -35.57
CA VAL A 62 20.05 13.29 -34.36
C VAL A 62 19.15 14.50 -34.10
N LEU A 63 18.78 15.24 -35.15
CA LEU A 63 17.86 16.37 -35.05
C LEU A 63 16.49 15.92 -34.56
N ALA A 64 15.94 14.82 -35.10
CA ALA A 64 14.67 14.26 -34.63
C ALA A 64 14.70 13.86 -33.14
N VAL A 65 15.83 13.39 -32.62
CA VAL A 65 16.02 13.11 -31.18
C VAL A 65 16.04 14.42 -30.38
N SER A 66 16.71 15.46 -30.87
CA SER A 66 16.75 16.77 -30.20
C SER A 66 15.38 17.46 -30.22
N GLU A 67 14.66 17.40 -31.33
CA GLU A 67 13.32 18.02 -31.51
C GLU A 67 12.25 17.33 -30.67
N SER A 68 12.40 16.03 -30.39
CA SER A 68 11.55 15.31 -29.42
C SER A 68 11.84 15.66 -27.96
N GLY A 69 12.78 16.59 -27.70
CA GLY A 69 13.05 17.16 -26.38
C GLY A 69 14.11 16.41 -25.58
N TRP A 70 14.83 15.46 -26.17
CA TRP A 70 15.93 14.77 -25.49
C TRP A 70 17.20 15.61 -25.45
N ALA A 71 17.93 15.54 -24.34
CA ALA A 71 19.17 16.28 -24.17
C ALA A 71 20.33 15.59 -24.90
N VAL A 72 20.73 16.13 -26.05
CA VAL A 72 21.90 15.68 -26.82
C VAL A 72 23.17 16.39 -26.33
N CYS A 73 24.24 15.65 -26.07
CA CYS A 73 25.52 16.20 -25.62
C CYS A 73 26.71 15.37 -26.13
N ARG A 74 27.90 15.98 -26.17
CA ARG A 74 29.15 15.26 -26.49
C ARG A 74 29.51 14.31 -25.35
N LEU A 75 29.99 13.10 -25.68
CA LEU A 75 30.42 12.15 -24.66
C LEU A 75 31.71 12.65 -23.97
N PRO A 76 31.85 12.47 -22.64
CA PRO A 76 33.07 12.83 -21.92
C PRO A 76 34.31 12.06 -22.39
N GLN A 77 34.15 10.78 -22.73
CA GLN A 77 35.23 9.89 -23.16
C GLN A 77 35.50 9.97 -24.67
N GLU A 78 34.44 10.17 -25.47
CA GLU A 78 34.51 10.27 -26.93
C GLU A 78 34.02 11.65 -27.40
N LYS A 79 34.89 12.67 -27.39
CA LYS A 79 34.51 14.06 -27.69
C LYS A 79 33.94 14.27 -29.10
N HIS A 80 34.22 13.36 -30.03
CA HIS A 80 33.74 13.39 -31.42
C HIS A 80 32.40 12.66 -31.61
N THR A 81 31.92 11.96 -30.58
CA THR A 81 30.66 11.21 -30.63
C THR A 81 29.58 11.99 -29.87
N LEU A 82 28.40 12.13 -30.49
CA LEU A 82 27.22 12.66 -29.81
C LEU A 82 26.52 11.54 -29.04
N GLY A 83 25.92 11.92 -27.91
CA GLY A 83 25.16 11.03 -27.07
C GLY A 83 23.90 11.70 -26.57
N VAL A 84 23.00 10.89 -26.06
CA VAL A 84 21.73 11.33 -25.48
C VAL A 84 21.70 11.00 -24.00
N ARG A 85 21.30 11.99 -23.20
CA ARG A 85 21.06 11.81 -21.78
C ARG A 85 19.59 11.48 -21.58
N PHE A 86 19.32 10.26 -21.12
CA PHE A 86 17.96 9.74 -20.99
C PHE A 86 17.48 9.62 -19.55
N GLY A 87 18.38 9.63 -18.56
CA GLY A 87 18.02 9.55 -17.14
C GLY A 87 17.76 10.90 -16.50
N PHE A 88 17.28 10.84 -15.26
CA PHE A 88 16.85 11.98 -14.47
C PHE A 88 18.03 12.70 -13.81
N ALA A 89 17.91 14.02 -13.64
CA ALA A 89 18.97 14.82 -13.02
C ALA A 89 19.08 14.55 -11.50
N GLU A 90 17.97 14.15 -10.90
CA GLU A 90 17.75 13.83 -9.50
C GLU A 90 18.17 12.39 -9.14
N ALA A 91 18.43 11.55 -10.16
CA ALA A 91 18.89 10.18 -9.94
C ALA A 91 20.21 10.18 -9.14
N SER A 92 20.41 9.14 -8.33
CA SER A 92 21.64 8.98 -7.57
C SER A 92 22.87 8.95 -8.50
N PRO A 93 24.06 9.34 -8.01
CA PRO A 93 25.24 9.50 -8.86
C PRO A 93 25.57 8.26 -9.71
N THR A 94 25.31 7.06 -9.17
CA THR A 94 25.54 5.79 -9.87
C THR A 94 24.66 5.63 -11.11
N PHE A 95 23.37 5.99 -11.03
CA PHE A 95 22.44 5.89 -12.15
C PHE A 95 22.57 7.08 -13.10
N ARG A 96 22.80 8.29 -12.57
CA ARG A 96 23.03 9.49 -13.37
C ARG A 96 24.27 9.37 -14.27
N ASN A 97 25.32 8.71 -13.81
CA ASN A 97 26.51 8.46 -14.62
C ASN A 97 26.30 7.38 -15.69
N ARG A 98 25.32 6.49 -15.50
CA ARG A 98 24.95 5.42 -16.44
C ARG A 98 23.85 5.84 -17.42
N SER A 99 23.27 7.02 -17.25
CA SER A 99 22.13 7.49 -18.02
C SER A 99 22.51 8.31 -19.27
N LEU A 100 23.66 7.99 -19.85
CA LEU A 100 24.20 8.61 -21.06
C LEU A 100 24.55 7.49 -22.05
N ALA A 101 23.98 7.55 -23.24
CA ALA A 101 24.26 6.59 -24.31
C ALA A 101 24.80 7.31 -25.55
N ALA A 102 25.66 6.64 -26.31
CA ALA A 102 26.18 7.15 -27.57
C ALA A 102 25.18 6.92 -28.71
N LEU A 103 25.05 7.92 -29.58
CA LEU A 103 24.29 7.82 -30.83
C LEU A 103 25.28 7.43 -31.93
N ARG A 104 25.39 6.12 -32.19
CA ARG A 104 26.35 5.58 -33.16
C ARG A 104 25.68 5.34 -34.51
N ARG A 105 26.46 5.54 -35.56
CA ARG A 105 26.01 5.42 -36.95
C ARG A 105 26.27 4.01 -37.49
N ASN A 106 25.27 3.43 -38.13
CA ASN A 106 25.35 2.20 -38.91
C ASN A 106 25.93 2.47 -40.32
N PRO A 107 26.34 1.43 -41.06
CA PRO A 107 26.84 1.58 -42.42
C PRO A 107 25.84 2.21 -43.41
N ASP A 108 24.54 2.12 -43.12
CA ASP A 108 23.45 2.67 -43.93
C ASP A 108 23.08 4.13 -43.55
N GLY A 109 23.83 4.75 -42.63
CA GLY A 109 23.55 6.08 -42.09
C GLY A 109 22.49 6.15 -40.99
N SER A 110 21.83 5.04 -40.64
CA SER A 110 20.91 5.02 -39.50
C SER A 110 21.65 5.08 -38.16
N ILE A 111 20.95 5.47 -37.10
CA ILE A 111 21.49 5.57 -35.75
C ILE A 111 21.00 4.41 -34.89
N TYR A 112 21.89 3.86 -34.07
CA TYR A 112 21.54 3.00 -32.95
C TYR A 112 22.04 3.57 -31.62
N LEU A 113 21.36 3.18 -30.55
CA LEU A 113 21.67 3.61 -29.20
C LEU A 113 22.69 2.66 -28.56
N ASP A 114 23.92 3.11 -28.37
CA ASP A 114 24.95 2.36 -27.64
C ASP A 114 24.96 2.78 -26.16
N GLN A 115 24.41 1.91 -25.32
CA GLN A 115 24.35 2.07 -23.86
C GLN A 115 25.60 1.52 -23.15
N GLY A 116 26.58 0.99 -23.89
CA GLY A 116 27.82 0.41 -23.37
C GLY A 116 27.65 -0.98 -22.74
N ILE A 117 28.77 -1.55 -22.28
CA ILE A 117 28.90 -2.94 -21.81
C ILE A 117 28.12 -3.21 -20.51
N THR A 118 27.78 -2.17 -19.75
CA THR A 118 27.08 -2.28 -18.46
C THR A 118 25.58 -2.00 -18.58
N SER A 119 25.03 -1.89 -19.80
CA SER A 119 23.59 -1.73 -19.97
C SER A 119 22.87 -3.01 -19.50
N PRO A 120 22.01 -2.94 -18.48
CA PRO A 120 21.12 -4.06 -18.19
C PRO A 120 20.22 -4.29 -19.41
N GLU A 121 19.84 -5.56 -19.63
CA GLU A 121 18.72 -5.86 -20.51
C GLU A 121 17.49 -5.01 -20.11
N PRO A 122 16.59 -4.69 -21.04
CA PRO A 122 15.39 -3.93 -20.71
C PRO A 122 14.64 -4.62 -19.56
N GLN A 123 14.35 -3.88 -18.49
CA GLN A 123 13.75 -4.43 -17.27
C GLN A 123 12.55 -3.60 -16.83
N SER A 124 11.61 -4.25 -16.15
CA SER A 124 10.46 -3.63 -15.52
C SER A 124 10.14 -4.29 -14.18
N LEU A 125 9.48 -3.51 -13.32
CA LEU A 125 8.98 -4.00 -12.04
C LEU A 125 7.70 -4.82 -12.27
N ARG A 126 7.67 -6.02 -11.71
CA ARG A 126 6.49 -6.89 -11.67
C ARG A 126 5.97 -6.98 -10.25
N VAL A 127 4.66 -6.75 -10.09
CA VAL A 127 3.96 -6.94 -8.82
C VAL A 127 3.05 -8.15 -8.94
N LEU A 128 3.16 -9.08 -8.00
CA LEU A 128 2.29 -10.24 -7.88
C LEU A 128 1.55 -10.19 -6.55
N ILE A 129 0.26 -10.50 -6.59
CA ILE A 129 -0.57 -10.65 -5.38
C ILE A 129 -0.90 -12.12 -5.24
N GLN A 130 -0.34 -12.77 -4.22
CA GLN A 130 -0.63 -14.16 -3.90
C GLN A 130 -1.60 -14.25 -2.73
N THR A 131 -2.65 -15.05 -2.89
CA THR A 131 -3.63 -15.39 -1.85
C THR A 131 -3.67 -16.91 -1.72
N ASN A 132 -3.43 -17.45 -0.52
CA ASN A 132 -3.33 -18.89 -0.24
C ASN A 132 -2.32 -19.62 -1.16
N GLY A 133 -1.21 -18.94 -1.51
CA GLY A 133 -0.19 -19.47 -2.41
C GLY A 133 -0.54 -19.40 -3.90
N ILE A 134 -1.74 -18.94 -4.28
CA ILE A 134 -2.17 -18.79 -5.66
C ILE A 134 -2.03 -17.33 -6.09
N THR A 135 -1.42 -17.09 -7.26
CA THR A 135 -1.34 -15.74 -7.85
C THR A 135 -2.73 -15.29 -8.29
N THR A 136 -3.28 -14.31 -7.58
CA THR A 136 -4.60 -13.71 -7.82
C THR A 136 -4.55 -12.40 -8.61
N GLY A 137 -3.38 -11.75 -8.65
CA GLY A 137 -3.17 -10.53 -9.42
C GLY A 137 -1.72 -10.40 -9.85
N GLU A 138 -1.51 -9.80 -11.01
CA GLU A 138 -0.20 -9.66 -11.64
C GLU A 138 -0.12 -8.36 -12.45
N THR A 139 1.02 -7.69 -12.41
CA THR A 139 1.34 -6.57 -13.32
C THR A 139 1.58 -7.08 -14.74
N ILE A 140 0.92 -6.43 -15.70
CA ILE A 140 1.17 -6.67 -17.13
C ILE A 140 2.50 -5.98 -17.50
N LEU A 141 3.46 -6.77 -17.96
CA LEU A 141 4.75 -6.25 -18.40
C LEU A 141 4.65 -5.66 -19.83
N PRO A 142 5.30 -4.51 -20.08
CA PRO A 142 5.42 -3.99 -21.44
C PRO A 142 6.32 -4.90 -22.28
N LYS A 143 6.15 -4.85 -23.60
CA LYS A 143 7.04 -5.56 -24.52
C LYS A 143 8.33 -4.77 -24.71
N ALA A 144 9.44 -5.47 -24.93
CA ALA A 144 10.65 -4.82 -25.43
C ALA A 144 10.40 -4.18 -26.81
N VAL A 145 11.00 -3.02 -27.01
CA VAL A 145 11.00 -2.28 -28.28
C VAL A 145 11.64 -3.16 -29.36
N SER A 146 10.99 -3.23 -30.52
CA SER A 146 11.45 -4.02 -31.68
C SER A 146 12.64 -3.35 -32.35
N GLU A 147 13.55 -4.12 -32.95
CA GLU A 147 14.75 -3.62 -33.66
C GLU A 147 14.43 -2.58 -34.75
N ASP A 148 13.26 -2.66 -35.39
CA ASP A 148 12.83 -1.73 -36.45
C ASP A 148 12.18 -0.43 -35.93
N SER A 149 12.08 -0.28 -34.60
CA SER A 149 11.41 0.87 -33.98
C SER A 149 12.27 2.14 -34.09
N PRO A 150 11.64 3.33 -34.06
CA PRO A 150 12.40 4.58 -34.06
C PRO A 150 13.31 4.69 -32.84
N ILE A 151 14.46 5.36 -33.01
CA ILE A 151 15.48 5.54 -31.96
C ILE A 151 14.92 6.14 -30.66
N GLN A 152 13.88 6.97 -30.77
CA GLN A 152 13.19 7.59 -29.63
C GLN A 152 12.56 6.55 -28.70
N ASP A 153 12.04 5.44 -29.23
CA ASP A 153 11.45 4.36 -28.42
C ASP A 153 12.53 3.61 -27.65
N PHE A 154 13.71 3.41 -28.24
CA PHE A 154 14.86 2.85 -27.54
C PHE A 154 15.37 3.77 -26.42
N ILE A 155 15.39 5.08 -26.66
CA ILE A 155 15.77 6.07 -25.64
C ILE A 155 14.75 6.05 -24.49
N LEU A 156 13.46 5.98 -24.80
CA LEU A 156 12.38 5.86 -23.81
C LEU A 156 12.50 4.56 -23.00
N GLN A 157 12.78 3.42 -23.65
CA GLN A 157 13.00 2.15 -22.99
C GLN A 157 14.22 2.19 -22.06
N ALA A 158 15.33 2.79 -22.51
CA ALA A 158 16.53 2.98 -21.69
C ALA A 158 16.22 3.83 -20.45
N ARG A 159 15.45 4.92 -20.61
CA ARG A 159 14.97 5.75 -19.49
C ARG A 159 14.12 4.97 -18.50
N ASN A 160 13.15 4.20 -18.98
CA ASN A 160 12.28 3.44 -18.09
C ASN A 160 13.05 2.34 -17.37
N THR A 161 14.00 1.69 -18.05
CA THR A 161 14.86 0.66 -17.47
C THR A 161 15.73 1.24 -16.35
N ILE A 162 16.43 2.36 -16.59
CA ILE A 162 17.30 2.97 -15.56
C ILE A 162 16.48 3.44 -14.34
N PHE A 163 15.28 3.99 -14.57
CA PHE A 163 14.36 4.39 -13.51
C PHE A 163 13.93 3.21 -12.64
N VAL A 164 13.52 2.10 -13.26
CA VAL A 164 13.09 0.91 -12.54
C VAL A 164 14.27 0.28 -11.79
N SER A 165 15.47 0.24 -12.37
CA SER A 165 16.66 -0.26 -11.69
C SER A 165 17.01 0.56 -10.44
N GLU A 166 16.87 1.89 -10.52
CA GLU A 166 17.06 2.77 -9.37
C GLU A 166 15.98 2.53 -8.30
N LEU A 167 14.72 2.50 -8.70
CA LEU A 167 13.60 2.21 -7.81
C LEU A 167 13.79 0.86 -7.10
N TRP A 168 14.23 -0.17 -7.82
CA TRP A 168 14.52 -1.49 -7.25
C TRP A 168 15.64 -1.44 -6.21
N GLN A 169 16.74 -0.74 -6.50
CA GLN A 169 17.83 -0.58 -5.54
C GLN A 169 17.37 0.13 -4.27
N GLU A 170 16.55 1.17 -4.41
CA GLU A 170 16.00 1.93 -3.28
C GLU A 170 15.03 1.10 -2.44
N MET A 171 14.11 0.36 -3.08
CA MET A 171 13.22 -0.58 -2.38
C MET A 171 14.03 -1.66 -1.66
N THR A 172 15.05 -2.24 -2.30
CA THR A 172 15.89 -3.27 -1.68
C THR A 172 16.66 -2.74 -0.47
N ARG A 173 17.17 -1.50 -0.55
CA ARG A 173 17.82 -0.82 0.57
C ARG A 173 16.84 -0.59 1.71
N GLU A 174 15.62 -0.19 1.38
CA GLU A 174 14.55 0.02 2.34
C GLU A 174 14.13 -1.27 3.03
N VAL A 175 13.93 -2.38 2.33
CA VAL A 175 13.54 -3.68 2.92
C VAL A 175 14.48 -4.09 4.06
N ARG A 176 15.79 -3.87 3.93
CA ARG A 176 16.76 -4.18 4.98
C ARG A 176 16.48 -3.45 6.29
N THR A 177 15.92 -2.23 6.21
CA THR A 177 15.50 -1.46 7.38
C THR A 177 14.13 -1.90 7.94
N LEU A 178 13.37 -2.70 7.18
CA LEU A 178 12.01 -3.15 7.51
C LEU A 178 11.91 -4.63 7.88
N ALA A 179 13.05 -5.31 8.07
CA ALA A 179 13.07 -6.74 8.40
C ALA A 179 12.26 -7.08 9.66
N SER A 180 12.23 -6.18 10.65
CA SER A 180 11.42 -6.32 11.87
C SER A 180 9.90 -6.35 11.62
N HIS A 181 9.45 -5.88 10.46
CA HIS A 181 8.04 -5.87 10.05
C HIS A 181 7.67 -7.09 9.19
N GLY A 182 8.56 -8.08 9.10
CA GLY A 182 8.32 -9.30 8.33
C GLY A 182 8.52 -9.14 6.82
N LEU A 183 9.00 -7.98 6.35
CA LEU A 183 9.44 -7.85 4.96
C LEU A 183 10.69 -8.69 4.77
N GLN A 184 10.67 -9.52 3.73
CA GLN A 184 11.78 -10.39 3.38
C GLN A 184 12.26 -10.01 1.98
N SER A 185 13.57 -9.84 1.83
CA SER A 185 14.22 -9.82 0.51
C SER A 185 15.00 -11.11 0.37
N ASP A 186 14.66 -11.92 -0.61
CA ASP A 186 15.51 -13.04 -0.98
C ASP A 186 16.55 -12.54 -2.00
N THR A 187 17.82 -12.49 -1.55
CA THR A 187 18.95 -12.06 -2.38
C THR A 187 19.23 -13.01 -3.54
N ASN A 188 18.80 -14.27 -3.46
CA ASN A 188 19.05 -15.26 -4.51
C ASN A 188 18.00 -15.19 -5.62
N THR A 189 16.74 -14.91 -5.28
CA THR A 189 15.63 -14.85 -6.24
C THR A 189 15.29 -13.43 -6.70
N ASN A 190 15.92 -12.41 -6.11
CA ASN A 190 15.67 -10.99 -6.41
C ASN A 190 14.18 -10.63 -6.26
N VAL A 191 13.55 -11.14 -5.19
CA VAL A 191 12.15 -10.93 -4.86
C VAL A 191 12.02 -10.26 -3.50
N ILE A 192 11.17 -9.23 -3.43
CA ILE A 192 10.75 -8.60 -2.17
C ILE A 192 9.37 -9.12 -1.82
N VAL A 193 9.23 -9.71 -0.63
CA VAL A 193 7.98 -10.26 -0.10
C VAL A 193 7.41 -9.30 0.95
N ILE A 194 6.19 -8.84 0.72
CA ILE A 194 5.43 -8.00 1.65
C ILE A 194 4.24 -8.82 2.17
N PRO A 195 4.26 -9.27 3.43
CA PRO A 195 3.12 -9.96 4.01
C PRO A 195 1.98 -8.97 4.29
N LEU A 196 0.78 -9.24 3.79
CA LEU A 196 -0.43 -8.46 4.09
C LEU A 196 -1.27 -9.13 5.18
N SER A 197 -1.41 -10.44 5.10
CA SER A 197 -2.11 -11.29 6.07
C SER A 197 -1.45 -12.67 6.09
N PRO A 198 -1.83 -13.59 7.01
CA PRO A 198 -1.32 -14.96 7.00
C PRO A 198 -1.58 -15.69 5.67
N THR A 199 -2.61 -15.27 4.94
CA THR A 199 -3.06 -15.87 3.68
C THR A 199 -2.65 -15.06 2.45
N LYS A 200 -2.31 -13.78 2.57
CA LYS A 200 -2.10 -12.87 1.45
C LYS A 200 -0.74 -12.18 1.51
N LYS A 201 0.00 -12.20 0.41
CA LYS A 201 1.30 -11.53 0.28
C LYS A 201 1.44 -10.86 -1.08
N ILE A 202 2.22 -9.78 -1.12
CA ILE A 202 2.66 -9.13 -2.35
C ILE A 202 4.09 -9.57 -2.62
N LEU A 203 4.39 -9.93 -3.86
CA LEU A 203 5.76 -10.15 -4.34
C LEU A 203 6.09 -9.03 -5.32
N LEU A 204 7.25 -8.40 -5.13
CA LEU A 204 7.82 -7.45 -6.07
C LEU A 204 9.04 -8.11 -6.69
N GLU A 205 9.13 -8.11 -8.01
CA GLU A 205 10.21 -8.75 -8.78
C GLU A 205 10.73 -7.78 -9.83
N LEU A 206 12.05 -7.78 -10.06
CA LEU A 206 12.64 -7.10 -11.21
C LEU A 206 12.79 -8.11 -12.35
N GLN A 207 12.02 -7.95 -13.43
CA GLN A 207 12.00 -8.89 -14.55
C GLN A 207 12.46 -8.24 -15.86
N THR A 208 13.16 -9.00 -16.69
CA THR A 208 13.52 -8.59 -18.05
C THR A 208 12.29 -8.57 -18.97
N LEU A 209 12.23 -7.60 -19.87
CA LEU A 209 11.10 -7.45 -20.77
C LEU A 209 11.10 -8.58 -21.81
N PRO A 210 9.94 -9.21 -22.07
CA PRO A 210 9.83 -10.25 -23.08
C PRO A 210 10.01 -9.68 -24.50
N THR A 211 10.77 -10.39 -25.32
CA THR A 211 11.00 -10.06 -26.74
C THR A 211 9.96 -10.71 -27.67
N ASP A 212 9.27 -11.77 -27.21
CA ASP A 212 8.41 -12.65 -28.01
C ASP A 212 7.00 -12.05 -28.31
N PRO A 213 6.31 -12.38 -29.44
CA PRO A 213 5.10 -11.70 -29.89
C PRO A 213 3.77 -12.23 -29.30
N PHE A 214 3.77 -13.25 -28.44
CA PHE A 214 2.53 -13.87 -27.96
C PHE A 214 2.05 -13.35 -26.60
N ARG A 215 1.45 -12.15 -26.59
CA ARG A 215 0.31 -11.77 -25.71
C ARG A 215 -0.25 -10.40 -26.13
N PRO A 216 -1.58 -10.23 -26.22
CA PRO A 216 -2.15 -8.93 -26.58
C PRO A 216 -1.97 -7.93 -25.42
N VAL A 217 -1.36 -6.79 -25.73
CA VAL A 217 -1.22 -5.63 -24.84
C VAL A 217 -2.34 -4.62 -25.15
N LEU A 218 -3.05 -4.18 -24.11
CA LEU A 218 -3.89 -2.98 -24.17
C LEU A 218 -2.97 -1.75 -24.09
N VAL A 219 -3.08 -0.87 -25.08
CA VAL A 219 -2.32 0.39 -25.18
C VAL A 219 -2.64 1.26 -23.95
N LEU A 220 -1.64 1.51 -23.10
CA LEU A 220 -1.74 2.51 -22.03
C LEU A 220 -1.40 3.90 -22.59
N PRO A 221 -2.06 4.97 -22.12
CA PRO A 221 -1.84 6.31 -22.64
C PRO A 221 -0.45 6.85 -22.26
N HIS A 222 0.05 7.70 -23.15
CA HIS A 222 1.27 8.49 -23.02
C HIS A 222 1.36 9.16 -21.63
N GLN A 223 2.30 8.70 -20.79
CA GLN A 223 2.55 9.30 -19.48
C GLN A 223 3.44 10.53 -19.65
N SER A 224 2.95 11.66 -19.16
CA SER A 224 3.72 12.88 -18.99
C SER A 224 4.84 12.69 -17.95
N PRO A 225 6.01 13.33 -18.12
CA PRO A 225 7.09 13.25 -17.16
C PRO A 225 6.66 13.92 -15.85
N ILE A 226 6.58 13.12 -14.79
CA ILE A 226 6.33 13.61 -13.43
C ILE A 226 7.65 14.16 -12.91
N ASN A 227 7.76 15.49 -12.77
CA ASN A 227 8.83 16.13 -12.01
C ASN A 227 8.58 15.89 -10.51
N LEU A 228 9.18 14.84 -9.95
CA LEU A 228 9.18 14.60 -8.51
C LEU A 228 10.32 15.39 -7.86
N ALA A 229 9.94 16.38 -7.06
CA ALA A 229 10.83 17.26 -6.34
C ALA A 229 11.53 16.57 -5.14
N GLN A 230 12.78 17.01 -4.94
CA GLN A 230 13.64 16.97 -3.74
C GLN A 230 14.10 15.61 -3.19
N ASN A 231 15.43 15.54 -3.03
CA ASN A 231 16.28 14.52 -2.40
C ASN A 231 15.83 14.10 -0.98
N ASN A 232 14.72 13.40 -0.88
CA ASN A 232 14.41 12.56 0.25
C ASN A 232 14.23 11.14 -0.30
N PRO A 233 14.91 10.11 0.23
CA PRO A 233 14.66 8.75 -0.20
C PRO A 233 13.18 8.45 0.10
N PHE A 234 12.33 8.47 -0.94
CA PHE A 234 10.91 8.26 -0.76
C PHE A 234 10.73 6.89 -0.11
N PRO A 235 10.15 6.85 1.09
CA PRO A 235 9.97 5.60 1.80
C PRO A 235 8.74 4.87 1.26
N ILE A 236 8.86 4.36 0.03
CA ILE A 236 7.73 3.81 -0.76
C ILE A 236 7.12 2.62 -0.03
N LEU A 237 7.96 1.70 0.45
CA LEU A 237 7.49 0.51 1.16
C LEU A 237 6.91 0.87 2.52
N ARG A 238 7.43 1.90 3.20
CA ARG A 238 6.88 2.38 4.49
C ARG A 238 5.47 2.92 4.31
N SER A 239 5.26 3.71 3.25
CA SER A 239 3.97 4.33 2.93
C SER A 239 2.92 3.26 2.63
N LEU A 240 3.29 2.26 1.83
CA LEU A 240 2.45 1.09 1.54
C LEU A 240 2.13 0.30 2.81
N LEU A 241 3.13 -0.03 3.62
CA LEU A 241 2.95 -0.80 4.85
C LEU A 241 2.06 -0.07 5.86
N THR A 242 2.27 1.24 6.03
CA THR A 242 1.47 2.09 6.92
C THR A 242 0.00 2.06 6.51
N ARG A 243 -0.27 2.16 5.19
CA ARG A 243 -1.63 2.06 4.67
C ARG A 243 -2.25 0.70 4.87
N PHE A 244 -1.54 -0.38 4.56
CA PHE A 244 -2.05 -1.73 4.78
C PHE A 244 -2.30 -2.01 6.25
N SER A 245 -1.45 -1.53 7.16
CA SER A 245 -1.68 -1.66 8.60
C SER A 245 -2.94 -0.92 9.05
N HIS A 246 -3.16 0.30 8.56
CA HIS A 246 -4.38 1.06 8.83
C HIS A 246 -5.63 0.33 8.30
N GLU A 247 -5.62 -0.12 7.05
CA GLU A 247 -6.74 -0.85 6.43
C GLU A 247 -7.04 -2.20 7.14
N ALA A 248 -5.99 -2.92 7.54
CA ALA A 248 -6.13 -4.15 8.32
C ALA A 248 -6.83 -3.90 9.66
N VAL A 249 -6.47 -2.82 10.34
CA VAL A 249 -7.08 -2.42 11.61
C VAL A 249 -8.53 -2.01 11.46
N VAL A 250 -8.86 -1.20 10.44
CA VAL A 250 -10.25 -0.85 10.13
C VAL A 250 -11.08 -2.12 9.86
N SER A 251 -10.49 -3.08 9.15
CA SER A 251 -11.12 -4.39 8.90
C SER A 251 -11.30 -5.20 10.19
N SER A 252 -10.32 -5.17 11.11
CA SER A 252 -10.44 -5.80 12.43
C SER A 252 -11.54 -5.18 13.30
N ILE A 253 -11.71 -3.84 13.25
CA ILE A 253 -12.81 -3.14 13.91
C ILE A 253 -14.16 -3.66 13.39
N HIS A 254 -14.34 -3.72 12.07
CA HIS A 254 -15.56 -4.27 11.47
C HIS A 254 -15.79 -5.74 11.86
N SER A 255 -14.73 -6.55 11.87
CA SER A 255 -14.79 -7.96 12.24
C SER A 255 -15.19 -8.17 13.70
N LEU A 256 -14.91 -7.22 14.60
CA LEU A 256 -15.33 -7.26 16.00
C LEU A 256 -16.76 -6.73 16.19
N LEU A 257 -17.05 -5.56 15.62
CA LEU A 257 -18.31 -4.84 15.89
C LEU A 257 -19.50 -5.47 15.20
N THR A 258 -19.32 -6.08 14.02
CA THR A 258 -20.39 -6.78 13.31
C THR A 258 -20.98 -7.93 14.15
N PRO A 259 -20.20 -8.95 14.54
CA PRO A 259 -20.74 -10.04 15.35
C PRO A 259 -21.27 -9.55 16.69
N LEU A 260 -20.59 -8.60 17.34
CA LEU A 260 -21.04 -8.01 18.61
C LEU A 260 -22.44 -7.40 18.51
N CYS A 261 -22.67 -6.53 17.53
CA CYS A 261 -23.97 -5.90 17.35
C CYS A 261 -25.05 -6.92 16.95
N THR A 262 -24.70 -7.93 16.13
CA THR A 262 -25.64 -9.00 15.79
C THR A 262 -26.02 -9.85 17.01
N THR A 263 -25.08 -10.21 17.87
CA THR A 263 -25.34 -10.96 19.11
C THR A 263 -26.22 -10.15 20.05
N LEU A 264 -25.93 -8.87 20.27
CA LEU A 264 -26.74 -7.99 21.12
C LEU A 264 -28.15 -7.76 20.55
N THR A 265 -28.29 -7.68 19.23
CA THR A 265 -29.60 -7.60 18.58
C THR A 265 -30.38 -8.90 18.76
N SER A 266 -29.72 -10.05 18.63
CA SER A 266 -30.36 -11.37 18.83
C SER A 266 -30.80 -11.61 20.27
N ALA A 267 -30.13 -10.99 21.25
CA ALA A 267 -30.50 -11.04 22.66
C ALA A 267 -31.78 -10.24 22.99
N SER A 268 -32.49 -9.70 21.99
CA SER A 268 -33.79 -9.02 22.13
C SER A 268 -33.77 -7.79 23.05
N LEU A 269 -32.64 -7.08 23.12
CA LEU A 269 -32.55 -5.79 23.81
C LEU A 269 -33.46 -4.76 23.10
N SER A 270 -34.21 -3.97 23.88
CA SER A 270 -35.20 -3.02 23.35
C SER A 270 -34.62 -2.01 22.35
N THR A 271 -33.35 -1.66 22.53
CA THR A 271 -32.56 -0.84 21.61
C THR A 271 -31.12 -1.35 21.61
N PRO A 272 -30.69 -2.17 20.63
CA PRO A 272 -29.32 -2.64 20.55
C PRO A 272 -28.37 -1.51 20.13
N PRO A 273 -27.08 -1.58 20.48
CA PRO A 273 -26.12 -0.59 20.03
C PRO A 273 -25.89 -0.70 18.53
N THR A 274 -25.64 0.44 17.90
CA THR A 274 -25.32 0.53 16.47
C THR A 274 -23.93 1.12 16.29
N TYR A 275 -23.29 0.83 15.16
CA TYR A 275 -21.97 1.38 14.86
C TYR A 275 -21.87 1.89 13.43
N THR A 276 -21.02 2.88 13.23
CA THR A 276 -20.66 3.43 11.91
C THR A 276 -19.15 3.61 11.85
N VAL A 277 -18.56 3.37 10.68
CA VAL A 277 -17.14 3.61 10.42
C VAL A 277 -17.06 4.57 9.24
N ALA A 278 -16.57 5.78 9.48
CA ALA A 278 -16.39 6.80 8.48
C ALA A 278 -14.89 6.96 8.17
N PRO A 279 -14.47 6.98 6.89
CA PRO A 279 -13.12 7.38 6.54
C PRO A 279 -12.92 8.85 6.96
N GLY A 280 -11.71 9.18 7.42
CA GLY A 280 -11.34 10.55 7.80
C GLY A 280 -11.57 11.51 6.64
N THR A 281 -12.12 12.68 6.94
CA THR A 281 -12.39 13.74 5.96
C THR A 281 -11.08 14.38 5.52
N THR A 282 -10.32 13.70 4.67
CA THR A 282 -9.29 14.38 3.88
C THR A 282 -10.02 15.20 2.81
N PRO A 283 -9.79 16.52 2.72
CA PRO A 283 -10.47 17.33 1.72
C PRO A 283 -10.15 16.77 0.33
N PRO A 284 -11.16 16.54 -0.54
CA PRO A 284 -10.87 16.14 -1.90
C PRO A 284 -10.04 17.25 -2.53
N PHE A 285 -8.88 16.90 -3.08
CA PHE A 285 -8.10 17.83 -3.90
C PHE A 285 -8.61 17.70 -5.34
N PRO A 286 -9.55 18.56 -5.79
CA PRO A 286 -10.25 18.36 -7.07
C PRO A 286 -9.33 18.45 -8.28
N ASN A 287 -8.17 19.11 -8.15
CA ASN A 287 -7.30 19.49 -9.27
C ASN A 287 -6.03 18.65 -9.41
N LEU A 288 -5.86 17.58 -8.60
CA LEU A 288 -4.66 16.73 -8.71
C LEU A 288 -4.78 15.76 -9.88
N SER A 289 -3.67 15.50 -10.55
CA SER A 289 -3.51 14.40 -11.51
C SER A 289 -3.64 13.04 -10.80
N THR A 290 -3.93 11.96 -11.55
CA THR A 290 -4.04 10.61 -10.97
C THR A 290 -2.80 10.18 -10.17
N PRO A 291 -1.55 10.39 -10.66
CA PRO A 291 -0.36 10.06 -9.89
C PRO A 291 -0.22 10.89 -8.60
N GLU A 292 -0.53 12.19 -8.65
CA GLU A 292 -0.51 13.05 -7.47
C GLU A 292 -1.58 12.63 -6.45
N ARG A 293 -2.78 12.23 -6.90
CA ARG A 293 -3.79 11.65 -6.01
C ARG A 293 -3.29 10.38 -5.36
N ILE A 294 -2.69 9.46 -6.12
CA ILE A 294 -2.14 8.21 -5.59
C ILE A 294 -1.08 8.53 -4.53
N LEU A 295 -0.11 9.39 -4.86
CA LEU A 295 0.95 9.79 -3.93
C LEU A 295 0.36 10.42 -2.67
N THR A 296 -0.55 11.38 -2.82
CA THR A 296 -1.24 12.05 -1.71
C THR A 296 -2.00 11.05 -0.85
N THR A 297 -2.65 10.04 -1.44
CA THR A 297 -3.34 9.00 -0.66
C THR A 297 -2.39 8.01 0.03
N LEU A 298 -1.13 7.91 -0.41
CA LEU A 298 -0.13 7.05 0.22
C LEU A 298 0.68 7.79 1.29
N THR A 299 0.87 9.10 1.15
CA THR A 299 1.69 9.92 2.05
C THR A 299 0.89 10.69 3.09
N ASN A 300 -0.40 10.95 2.84
CA ASN A 300 -1.23 11.66 3.81
C ASN A 300 -1.46 10.83 5.07
N GLN A 301 -1.69 11.55 6.16
CA GLN A 301 -2.17 10.97 7.39
C GLN A 301 -3.48 10.22 7.14
N LEU A 302 -3.48 8.92 7.43
CA LEU A 302 -4.67 8.10 7.31
C LEU A 302 -5.43 8.19 8.62
N GLU A 303 -6.70 8.55 8.50
CA GLU A 303 -7.61 8.65 9.63
C GLU A 303 -8.89 7.86 9.34
N SER A 304 -9.43 7.20 10.36
CA SER A 304 -10.78 6.66 10.35
C SER A 304 -11.45 6.93 11.69
N LEU A 305 -12.74 7.27 11.64
CA LEU A 305 -13.56 7.53 12.81
C LEU A 305 -14.62 6.44 12.91
N THR A 306 -14.51 5.61 13.93
CA THR A 306 -15.53 4.62 14.29
C THR A 306 -16.36 5.17 15.43
N THR A 307 -17.68 5.15 15.26
CA THR A 307 -18.65 5.64 16.24
C THR A 307 -19.59 4.52 16.64
N ILE A 308 -19.65 4.19 17.93
CA ILE A 308 -20.54 3.18 18.51
C ILE A 308 -21.55 3.91 19.40
N THR A 309 -22.84 3.72 19.14
CA THR A 309 -23.93 4.38 19.85
C THR A 309 -24.59 3.39 20.80
N PHE A 310 -24.55 3.70 22.10
CA PHE A 310 -25.19 2.99 23.19
C PHE A 310 -26.47 3.73 23.60
N PRO A 311 -27.64 3.26 23.17
CA PRO A 311 -28.90 3.82 23.60
C PRO A 311 -29.17 3.47 25.08
N PHE A 312 -29.85 4.36 25.78
CA PHE A 312 -30.42 4.06 27.10
C PHE A 312 -31.94 4.08 27.02
N PRO A 313 -32.62 3.19 27.76
CA PRO A 313 -34.07 3.28 27.89
C PRO A 313 -34.44 4.63 28.50
N LEU A 314 -35.28 5.38 27.79
CA LEU A 314 -35.90 6.59 28.33
C LEU A 314 -36.65 6.20 29.60
N SER A 315 -36.31 6.81 30.74
CA SER A 315 -37.16 6.70 31.92
C SER A 315 -38.54 7.21 31.50
N SER A 316 -39.56 6.36 31.57
CA SER A 316 -40.93 6.79 31.29
C SER A 316 -41.22 8.08 32.06
N PRO A 317 -41.81 9.11 31.42
CA PRO A 317 -42.10 10.36 32.10
C PRO A 317 -42.93 10.03 33.34
N PRO A 318 -42.62 10.60 34.52
CA PRO A 318 -43.44 10.39 35.70
C PRO A 318 -44.88 10.75 35.32
N HIS A 319 -45.81 9.82 35.54
CA HIS A 319 -47.24 10.07 35.40
C HIS A 319 -47.61 11.18 36.38
N SER A 320 -47.50 12.45 35.95
CA SER A 320 -47.95 13.60 36.72
C SER A 320 -49.41 13.86 36.36
N SER A 321 -50.30 13.36 37.21
CA SER A 321 -51.65 13.89 37.37
C SER A 321 -51.59 15.21 38.15
N ILE A 322 -50.89 16.24 37.63
CA ILE A 322 -50.94 17.60 38.20
C ILE A 322 -51.13 18.61 37.05
N PRO A 323 -52.19 19.43 37.08
CA PRO A 323 -52.43 20.44 36.06
C PRO A 323 -51.50 21.65 36.25
N SER A 324 -50.76 21.95 35.19
CA SER A 324 -50.23 23.25 34.75
C SER A 324 -50.29 24.43 35.71
N SER A 325 -49.12 24.88 36.18
CA SER A 325 -48.71 26.29 36.02
C SER A 325 -47.25 26.48 36.47
N PHE A 326 -46.43 27.03 35.57
CA PHE A 326 -45.04 27.49 35.78
C PHE A 326 -43.95 26.44 36.10
N SER A 327 -43.33 25.88 35.06
CA SER A 327 -41.88 25.59 35.08
C SER A 327 -41.34 25.35 33.67
N HIS A 328 -40.56 26.30 33.15
CA HIS A 328 -39.68 26.10 32.01
C HIS A 328 -38.50 25.21 32.44
N THR A 329 -38.71 23.90 32.51
CA THR A 329 -37.62 22.92 32.56
C THR A 329 -37.73 22.09 31.30
N THR A 330 -36.80 22.31 30.38
CA THR A 330 -36.65 21.53 29.15
C THR A 330 -36.66 20.03 29.49
N PRO A 331 -37.44 19.19 28.79
CA PRO A 331 -37.43 17.76 29.02
C PRO A 331 -36.02 17.21 28.81
N ILE A 332 -35.46 16.57 29.85
CA ILE A 332 -34.16 15.90 29.79
C ILE A 332 -34.35 14.65 28.92
N THR A 333 -34.20 14.81 27.61
CA THR A 333 -34.08 13.67 26.70
C THR A 333 -32.76 12.97 27.01
N SER A 334 -32.81 11.71 27.43
CA SER A 334 -31.61 10.91 27.67
C SER A 334 -30.84 10.75 26.36
N SER A 335 -29.79 11.56 26.15
CA SER A 335 -28.92 11.44 24.99
C SER A 335 -28.17 10.10 25.05
N PRO A 336 -28.07 9.36 23.93
CA PRO A 336 -27.31 8.11 23.90
C PRO A 336 -25.84 8.39 24.24
N SER A 337 -25.18 7.40 24.84
CA SER A 337 -23.72 7.45 24.99
C SER A 337 -23.05 6.98 23.72
N ILE A 338 -22.03 7.71 23.28
CA ILE A 338 -21.36 7.48 22.02
C ILE A 338 -19.88 7.26 22.30
N LEU A 339 -19.37 6.07 22.00
CA LEU A 339 -17.93 5.80 21.98
C LEU A 339 -17.40 6.16 20.58
N GLN A 340 -16.49 7.11 20.53
CA GLN A 340 -15.72 7.50 19.36
C GLN A 340 -14.33 6.89 19.45
N ILE A 341 -13.94 6.17 18.40
CA ILE A 341 -12.61 5.57 18.22
C ILE A 341 -12.01 6.22 16.98
N ARG A 342 -11.04 7.10 17.20
CA ARG A 342 -10.29 7.75 16.12
C ARG A 342 -8.99 6.98 15.91
N THR A 343 -8.88 6.32 14.77
CA THR A 343 -7.65 5.62 14.36
C THR A 343 -6.84 6.56 13.48
N MET A 344 -5.58 6.80 13.83
CA MET A 344 -4.70 7.70 13.08
C MET A 344 -3.34 7.05 12.87
N THR A 345 -2.78 7.19 11.66
CA THR A 345 -1.34 6.97 11.47
C THR A 345 -0.61 8.26 11.86
N ALA A 346 0.59 8.15 12.44
CA ALA A 346 1.45 9.31 12.67
C ALA A 346 2.08 9.77 11.34
N THR A 347 2.41 11.04 11.26
CA THR A 347 3.10 11.65 10.09
C THR A 347 4.57 11.25 9.99
N GLN A 348 5.14 10.62 11.03
CA GLN A 348 6.48 10.09 10.98
C GLN A 348 6.47 8.69 10.34
N ASN A 349 7.38 8.53 9.38
CA ASN A 349 7.62 7.30 8.63
C ASN A 349 7.67 6.09 9.56
N HIS A 350 6.57 5.32 9.57
CA HIS A 350 6.33 4.08 10.35
C HIS A 350 5.67 4.22 11.70
N SER A 351 4.38 4.47 11.69
CA SER A 351 3.56 4.28 12.87
C SER A 351 2.63 3.10 12.67
N ARG A 352 2.65 2.18 13.63
CA ARG A 352 1.43 1.44 13.95
C ARG A 352 0.31 2.46 14.18
N PRO A 353 -0.93 2.19 13.74
CA PRO A 353 -2.04 3.10 13.99
C PRO A 353 -2.18 3.34 15.50
N ILE A 354 -2.35 4.60 15.86
CA ILE A 354 -2.64 5.05 17.23
C ILE A 354 -4.15 5.23 17.33
N TYR A 355 -4.71 4.82 18.46
CA TYR A 355 -6.13 4.88 18.72
C TYR A 355 -6.42 5.91 19.80
N TYR A 356 -7.34 6.83 19.51
CA TYR A 356 -7.89 7.75 20.50
C TYR A 356 -9.32 7.36 20.80
N LEU A 357 -9.59 7.13 22.09
CA LEU A 357 -10.90 6.69 22.59
C LEU A 357 -11.55 7.85 23.34
N ARG A 358 -12.78 8.19 22.97
CA ARG A 358 -13.56 9.24 23.64
C ARG A 358 -15.01 8.80 23.80
N ILE A 359 -15.58 8.98 24.99
CA ILE A 359 -17.02 8.85 25.21
C ILE A 359 -17.65 10.24 25.15
N THR A 360 -18.77 10.38 24.47
CA THR A 360 -19.58 11.62 24.40
C THR A 360 -21.05 11.31 24.69
N PRO A 361 -21.80 12.23 25.32
CA PRO A 361 -21.35 13.48 25.94
C PRO A 361 -20.55 13.23 27.23
N ASP A 362 -19.83 14.25 27.73
CA ASP A 362 -19.03 14.16 28.96
C ASP A 362 -19.88 13.90 30.23
N THR A 363 -21.21 14.02 30.11
CA THR A 363 -22.20 13.66 31.14
C THR A 363 -22.66 12.20 31.07
N SER A 364 -22.07 11.39 30.19
CA SER A 364 -22.42 9.99 30.02
C SER A 364 -22.20 9.18 31.32
N PRO A 365 -23.16 8.32 31.73
CA PRO A 365 -22.95 7.42 32.86
C PRO A 365 -21.83 6.40 32.58
N LEU A 366 -21.60 6.05 31.31
CA LEU A 366 -20.50 5.14 30.93
C LEU A 366 -19.13 5.78 31.14
N LEU A 367 -19.01 7.10 30.99
CA LEU A 367 -17.75 7.78 31.26
C LEU A 367 -17.37 7.72 32.74
N GLN A 368 -18.35 7.78 33.64
CA GLN A 368 -18.13 7.65 35.08
C GLN A 368 -17.81 6.21 35.49
N LEU A 369 -18.51 5.24 34.91
CA LEU A 369 -18.34 3.83 35.23
C LEU A 369 -17.05 3.24 34.63
N CYS A 370 -16.75 3.61 33.38
CA CYS A 370 -15.78 2.94 32.54
C CYS A 370 -15.01 3.96 31.68
N PRO A 371 -14.14 4.80 32.28
CA PRO A 371 -13.42 5.84 31.56
C PRO A 371 -12.42 5.25 30.55
N PRO A 372 -12.35 5.78 29.31
CA PRO A 372 -11.39 5.32 28.31
C PRO A 372 -9.97 5.74 28.64
N HIS A 373 -9.00 4.91 28.27
CA HIS A 373 -7.63 5.37 28.10
C HIS A 373 -7.57 6.27 26.86
N PRO A 374 -7.10 7.53 26.98
CA PRO A 374 -7.25 8.51 25.91
C PRO A 374 -6.43 8.18 24.67
N MET A 375 -5.33 7.44 24.83
CA MET A 375 -4.45 7.02 23.74
C MET A 375 -3.98 5.58 23.95
N VAL A 376 -4.12 4.75 22.93
CA VAL A 376 -3.74 3.34 22.93
C VAL A 376 -2.95 3.05 21.65
N SER A 377 -1.90 2.21 21.74
CA SER A 377 -1.00 1.90 20.61
C SER A 377 -1.27 0.53 19.97
N GLU A 378 -2.07 -0.32 20.60
CA GLU A 378 -2.31 -1.68 20.16
C GLU A 378 -3.79 -2.01 20.05
N TRP A 379 -4.16 -2.68 18.96
CA TRP A 379 -5.54 -3.10 18.69
C TRP A 379 -6.14 -3.96 19.79
N HIS A 380 -5.35 -4.86 20.40
CA HIS A 380 -5.83 -5.76 21.44
C HIS A 380 -6.44 -5.00 22.64
N HIS A 381 -5.77 -3.95 23.10
CA HIS A 381 -6.27 -3.11 24.20
C HIS A 381 -7.56 -2.37 23.83
N VAL A 382 -7.70 -1.93 22.58
CA VAL A 382 -8.95 -1.31 22.09
C VAL A 382 -10.09 -2.33 22.05
N LYS A 383 -9.81 -3.55 21.57
CA LYS A 383 -10.76 -4.66 21.55
C LYS A 383 -11.25 -5.00 22.96
N GLU A 384 -10.34 -5.23 23.91
CA GLU A 384 -10.68 -5.52 25.31
C GLU A 384 -11.51 -4.39 25.93
N TYR A 385 -11.14 -3.13 25.67
CA TYR A 385 -11.89 -1.98 26.15
C TYR A 385 -13.31 -1.93 25.59
N ILE A 386 -13.51 -2.18 24.29
CA ILE A 386 -14.85 -2.23 23.68
C ILE A 386 -15.70 -3.31 24.36
N LEU A 387 -15.15 -4.52 24.54
CA LEU A 387 -15.86 -5.65 25.15
C LEU A 387 -16.23 -5.34 26.61
N TRP A 388 -15.29 -4.79 27.38
CA TRP A 388 -15.53 -4.36 28.76
C TRP A 388 -16.60 -3.26 28.85
N LEU A 389 -16.53 -2.24 27.98
CA LEU A 389 -17.50 -1.14 27.92
C LEU A 389 -18.92 -1.65 27.64
N VAL A 390 -19.08 -2.64 26.76
CA VAL A 390 -20.37 -3.29 26.50
C VAL A 390 -20.89 -3.97 27.77
N GLY A 391 -20.01 -4.65 28.53
CA GLY A 391 -20.36 -5.21 29.84
C GLY A 391 -20.85 -4.14 30.83
N CYS A 392 -20.17 -2.99 30.90
CA CYS A 392 -20.60 -1.85 31.70
C CYS A 392 -21.98 -1.32 31.27
N TRP A 393 -22.20 -1.22 29.96
CA TRP A 393 -23.48 -0.76 29.41
C TRP A 393 -24.62 -1.73 29.71
N LEU A 394 -24.40 -3.05 29.62
CA LEU A 394 -25.37 -4.06 30.00
C LEU A 394 -25.72 -3.97 31.48
N ALA A 395 -24.71 -3.84 32.36
CA ALA A 395 -24.92 -3.66 33.79
C ALA A 395 -25.75 -2.40 34.09
N HIS A 396 -25.41 -1.27 33.47
CA HIS A 396 -26.15 -0.03 33.66
C HIS A 396 -27.60 -0.13 33.17
N THR A 397 -27.81 -0.68 31.97
CA THR A 397 -29.13 -0.90 31.38
C THR A 397 -29.99 -1.79 32.26
N PHE A 398 -29.40 -2.83 32.86
CA PHE A 398 -30.08 -3.72 33.79
C PHE A 398 -30.44 -3.03 35.12
N SER A 399 -29.51 -2.25 35.69
CA SER A 399 -29.74 -1.53 36.96
C SER A 399 -30.76 -0.39 36.84
N SER A 400 -30.90 0.20 35.65
CA SER A 400 -31.79 1.34 35.40
C SER A 400 -33.23 0.94 35.13
N SER A 401 -33.55 -0.35 35.21
CA SER A 401 -34.92 -0.84 35.02
C SER A 401 -35.81 -0.41 36.21
N PRO A 402 -36.93 0.30 35.97
CA PRO A 402 -37.71 0.98 37.01
C PRO A 402 -38.54 0.05 37.92
N LYS A 403 -38.36 -1.27 37.84
CA LYS A 403 -39.27 -2.25 38.47
C LYS A 403 -38.93 -2.64 39.92
N ASP A 404 -37.76 -2.27 40.45
CA ASP A 404 -37.33 -2.66 41.80
C ASP A 404 -36.88 -1.44 42.65
N GLU A 405 -37.67 -1.05 43.66
CA GLU A 405 -37.29 0.02 44.62
C GLU A 405 -36.10 -0.38 45.53
N GLU A 406 -35.88 -1.67 45.76
CA GLU A 406 -34.68 -2.23 46.41
C GLU A 406 -33.61 -2.70 45.39
N GLY A 407 -33.57 -2.06 44.23
CA GLY A 407 -32.90 -2.53 43.01
C GLY A 407 -31.38 -2.75 43.08
N TRP A 408 -30.88 -3.40 42.03
CA TRP A 408 -29.47 -3.66 41.81
C TRP A 408 -28.66 -2.36 41.75
N LYS A 409 -27.64 -2.24 42.60
CA LYS A 409 -26.76 -1.07 42.66
C LYS A 409 -25.44 -1.34 41.95
N PRO A 410 -24.89 -0.38 41.18
CA PRO A 410 -23.58 -0.53 40.58
C PRO A 410 -22.49 -0.62 41.65
N THR A 411 -21.45 -1.41 41.37
CA THR A 411 -20.26 -1.51 42.23
C THR A 411 -19.14 -0.60 41.71
N THR A 412 -17.95 -0.67 42.33
CA THR A 412 -16.75 0.00 41.83
C THR A 412 -16.27 -0.55 40.50
N GLN A 413 -16.62 -1.79 40.14
CA GLN A 413 -16.42 -2.32 38.79
C GLN A 413 -17.69 -2.05 37.98
N GLY A 414 -17.57 -1.26 36.92
CA GLY A 414 -18.73 -0.80 36.14
C GLY A 414 -19.56 -1.90 35.47
N ASN A 415 -19.00 -3.10 35.31
CA ASN A 415 -19.70 -4.28 34.79
C ASN A 415 -20.28 -5.20 35.88
N MET A 416 -20.22 -4.82 37.16
CA MET A 416 -20.76 -5.59 38.27
C MET A 416 -21.83 -4.81 39.06
N LEU A 417 -22.90 -5.50 39.40
CA LEU A 417 -24.02 -5.02 40.21
C LEU A 417 -24.11 -5.79 41.52
N ARG A 418 -24.61 -5.15 42.57
CA ARG A 418 -24.83 -5.71 43.90
C ARG A 418 -26.24 -5.42 44.38
N LYS A 419 -26.94 -6.42 44.89
CA LYS A 419 -28.24 -6.28 45.56
C LYS A 419 -28.10 -6.83 46.98
N ALA A 420 -28.44 -6.00 47.97
CA ALA A 420 -28.48 -6.41 49.37
C ALA A 420 -29.90 -6.86 49.71
N PHE A 421 -30.03 -7.97 50.42
CA PHE A 421 -31.31 -8.50 50.85
C PHE A 421 -31.42 -8.34 52.36
N SER A 422 -32.35 -7.50 52.80
CA SER A 422 -32.72 -7.40 54.20
C SER A 422 -33.69 -8.54 54.54
N GLY A 423 -33.15 -9.66 54.99
CA GLY A 423 -33.95 -10.71 55.64
C GLY A 423 -34.44 -10.24 57.01
N SER A 424 -35.63 -10.67 57.44
CA SER A 424 -36.20 -10.39 58.77
C SER A 424 -35.56 -11.22 59.89
N THR A 425 -34.70 -12.18 59.54
CA THR A 425 -33.84 -12.98 60.42
C THR A 425 -32.40 -12.67 60.06
N ASP A 426 -31.50 -12.53 61.05
CA ASP A 426 -30.13 -11.96 61.01
C ASP A 426 -29.13 -12.45 59.92
N GLU A 427 -29.56 -13.23 58.94
CA GLU A 427 -28.78 -13.65 57.78
C GLU A 427 -29.01 -12.70 56.58
N GLY A 428 -28.58 -11.45 56.73
CA GLY A 428 -28.51 -10.52 55.60
C GLY A 428 -27.56 -11.06 54.52
N GLY A 429 -28.11 -11.34 53.33
CA GLY A 429 -27.36 -11.86 52.18
C GLY A 429 -27.08 -10.79 51.12
N VAL A 430 -25.98 -10.96 50.40
CA VAL A 430 -25.59 -10.08 49.30
C VAL A 430 -25.48 -10.89 48.01
N LYS A 431 -26.20 -10.47 46.98
CA LYS A 431 -26.04 -11.00 45.63
C LYS A 431 -25.20 -10.05 44.79
N GLN A 432 -24.21 -10.59 44.10
CA GLN A 432 -23.42 -9.88 43.11
C GLN A 432 -23.73 -10.46 41.73
N MET A 433 -23.70 -9.63 40.68
CA MET A 433 -23.89 -10.05 39.30
C MET A 433 -22.86 -9.35 38.42
N SER A 434 -22.16 -10.08 37.56
CA SER A 434 -21.18 -9.55 36.61
C SER A 434 -21.59 -9.85 35.17
N PHE A 435 -21.36 -8.87 34.29
CA PHE A 435 -21.53 -9.01 32.85
C PHE A 435 -20.15 -9.10 32.21
N GLU A 436 -19.89 -10.20 31.52
CA GLU A 436 -18.64 -10.47 30.81
C GLU A 436 -18.94 -10.63 29.32
N VAL A 437 -18.24 -9.88 28.47
CA VAL A 437 -18.32 -10.02 27.01
C VAL A 437 -16.95 -10.46 26.53
N LEU A 438 -16.89 -11.61 25.86
CA LEU A 438 -15.64 -12.23 25.42
C LEU A 438 -15.71 -12.51 23.93
N SER A 439 -14.58 -12.33 23.25
CA SER A 439 -14.40 -12.80 21.88
C SER A 439 -13.75 -14.18 21.93
N VAL A 440 -14.48 -15.22 21.56
CA VAL A 440 -13.99 -16.60 21.55
C VAL A 440 -13.64 -16.98 20.11
N PRO A 441 -12.40 -17.44 19.84
CA PRO A 441 -12.09 -18.00 18.53
C PRO A 441 -12.96 -19.24 18.30
N VAL A 442 -13.56 -19.37 17.12
CA VAL A 442 -14.29 -20.60 16.75
C VAL A 442 -13.29 -21.73 16.56
N LEU A 443 -12.95 -22.42 17.65
CA LEU A 443 -12.21 -23.68 17.64
C LEU A 443 -13.23 -24.81 17.49
N GLY A 444 -13.78 -24.97 16.30
CA GLY A 444 -14.65 -26.10 15.97
C GLY A 444 -13.85 -27.31 15.48
N PRO A 445 -14.28 -28.57 15.76
CA PRO A 445 -13.75 -29.78 15.13
C PRO A 445 -14.20 -29.96 13.67
N GLU A 446 -15.05 -29.07 13.15
CA GLU A 446 -15.46 -29.10 11.75
C GLU A 446 -14.34 -28.63 10.84
N VAL A 447 -13.89 -29.53 9.96
CA VAL A 447 -12.97 -29.23 8.86
C VAL A 447 -13.52 -28.02 8.11
N PRO A 448 -12.75 -26.92 7.94
CA PRO A 448 -13.21 -25.74 7.24
C PRO A 448 -13.62 -26.15 5.82
N SER A 449 -14.92 -26.14 5.56
CA SER A 449 -15.52 -26.55 4.28
C SER A 449 -15.12 -25.65 3.11
N LYS A 450 -14.47 -24.51 3.40
CA LYS A 450 -13.84 -23.62 2.43
C LYS A 450 -12.49 -23.12 2.96
N VAL A 451 -11.43 -23.39 2.19
CA VAL A 451 -10.08 -22.87 2.42
C VAL A 451 -10.11 -21.35 2.23
N GLY A 452 -10.05 -20.59 3.33
CA GLY A 452 -10.01 -19.11 3.31
C GLY A 452 -10.93 -18.39 4.30
N GLU A 453 -11.75 -19.08 5.09
CA GLU A 453 -12.43 -18.44 6.22
C GLU A 453 -11.42 -18.15 7.33
N ASN A 454 -10.87 -16.93 7.36
CA ASN A 454 -10.17 -16.41 8.54
C ASN A 454 -11.07 -16.64 9.76
N GLY A 455 -10.51 -17.25 10.81
CA GLY A 455 -11.24 -17.72 11.98
C GLY A 455 -12.28 -16.70 12.45
N LYS A 456 -13.56 -16.99 12.19
CA LYS A 456 -14.66 -16.16 12.65
C LYS A 456 -14.58 -16.13 14.17
N GLU A 457 -14.47 -14.95 14.76
CA GLU A 457 -14.60 -14.78 16.19
C GLU A 457 -16.09 -14.82 16.54
N LYS A 458 -16.48 -15.66 17.51
CA LYS A 458 -17.82 -15.62 18.10
C LYS A 458 -17.78 -14.70 19.32
N ILE A 459 -18.78 -13.84 19.45
CA ILE A 459 -18.97 -13.06 20.66
C ILE A 459 -19.80 -13.87 21.65
N LYS A 460 -19.25 -14.08 22.84
CA LYS A 460 -19.89 -14.74 23.97
C LYS A 460 -20.22 -13.70 25.03
N ILE A 461 -21.50 -13.60 25.38
CA ILE A 461 -21.96 -12.77 26.50
C ILE A 461 -22.28 -13.73 27.64
N SER A 462 -21.64 -13.52 28.79
CA SER A 462 -21.82 -14.33 29.99
C SER A 462 -22.30 -13.43 31.12
N VAL A 463 -23.27 -13.90 31.89
CA VAL A 463 -23.70 -13.24 33.12
C VAL A 463 -23.40 -14.19 34.27
N ARG A 464 -22.55 -13.78 35.21
CA ARG A 464 -22.27 -14.54 36.42
C ARG A 464 -22.96 -13.89 37.60
N TRP A 465 -23.34 -14.66 38.60
CA TRP A 465 -23.79 -14.11 39.88
C TRP A 465 -23.25 -14.94 41.03
N GLU A 466 -23.02 -14.27 42.15
CA GLU A 466 -22.52 -14.85 43.39
C GLU A 466 -23.46 -14.45 44.53
N TRP A 467 -23.69 -15.36 45.47
CA TRP A 467 -24.44 -15.08 46.69
C TRP A 467 -23.52 -15.27 47.89
N THR A 468 -23.51 -14.28 48.78
CA THR A 468 -22.70 -14.29 50.00
C THR A 468 -23.61 -14.10 51.20
N THR A 469 -23.74 -15.14 52.03
CA THR A 469 -24.29 -15.08 53.39
C THR A 469 -23.16 -15.08 54.40
N GLY A 470 -23.35 -14.45 55.56
CA GLY A 470 -22.29 -14.06 56.50
C GLY A 470 -21.41 -15.17 57.10
N ILE A 471 -21.46 -16.42 56.63
CA ILE A 471 -20.64 -17.52 57.16
C ILE A 471 -20.02 -18.43 56.06
N GLU A 472 -20.58 -18.54 54.84
CA GLU A 472 -19.99 -19.38 53.77
C GLU A 472 -20.17 -18.75 52.37
N GLN A 473 -19.10 -18.77 51.56
CA GLN A 473 -19.12 -18.44 50.13
C GLN A 473 -19.49 -19.70 49.34
N GLU A 474 -20.70 -19.76 48.78
CA GLU A 474 -21.11 -20.88 47.92
C GLU A 474 -21.08 -20.45 46.43
N TRP A 475 -20.24 -21.11 45.64
CA TRP A 475 -20.14 -20.86 44.19
C TRP A 475 -21.13 -21.76 43.43
N LYS A 476 -22.14 -21.18 42.76
CA LYS A 476 -23.00 -21.89 41.79
C LYS A 476 -22.68 -21.45 40.37
N GLU A 477 -22.37 -22.41 39.49
CA GLU A 477 -21.74 -22.16 38.18
C GLU A 477 -22.71 -21.99 36.99
N ARG A 478 -22.29 -21.10 36.07
CA ARG A 478 -22.47 -20.97 34.60
C ARG A 478 -23.85 -21.20 33.95
N ARG A 479 -24.32 -20.15 33.25
CA ARG A 479 -25.13 -20.30 32.02
C ARG A 479 -24.55 -19.43 30.90
N ASP A 480 -24.22 -20.08 29.79
CA ASP A 480 -23.72 -19.45 28.58
C ASP A 480 -24.90 -19.11 27.66
N LEU A 481 -25.05 -17.85 27.24
CA LEU A 481 -26.17 -17.39 26.42
C LEU A 481 -26.10 -17.83 24.95
N SER A 482 -25.11 -18.63 24.56
CA SER A 482 -24.77 -18.85 23.13
C SER A 482 -24.76 -20.31 22.65
N GLU A 483 -25.23 -21.28 23.44
CA GLU A 483 -25.35 -22.68 22.99
C GLU A 483 -26.78 -23.19 23.19
N GLY A 484 -27.49 -23.33 22.08
CA GLY A 484 -28.70 -24.15 22.02
C GLY A 484 -28.32 -25.56 21.63
N GLU A 485 -28.39 -26.49 22.59
CA GLU A 485 -28.93 -27.86 22.45
C GLU A 485 -28.79 -28.64 23.79
N GLU A 486 -29.94 -29.01 24.37
CA GLU A 486 -30.27 -30.20 25.19
C GLU A 486 -29.26 -30.85 26.18
N TYR A 487 -29.52 -30.80 27.50
CA TYR A 487 -30.20 -31.86 28.28
C TYR A 487 -30.33 -31.53 29.80
N MET A 488 -31.32 -32.18 30.42
CA MET A 488 -31.94 -31.98 31.73
C MET A 488 -31.03 -32.26 32.95
N ASN A 489 -30.96 -31.33 33.91
CA ASN A 489 -31.17 -31.57 35.37
C ASN A 489 -31.01 -30.28 36.23
N GLY A 490 -31.88 -29.30 36.02
CA GLY A 490 -31.96 -28.09 36.85
C GLY A 490 -33.29 -27.35 36.71
N ILE A 491 -34.39 -28.08 36.50
CA ILE A 491 -35.61 -27.56 35.88
C ILE A 491 -36.55 -26.71 36.77
N VAL A 492 -36.27 -26.52 38.06
CA VAL A 492 -37.23 -25.77 38.91
C VAL A 492 -36.84 -24.30 39.16
N GLU A 493 -35.59 -23.87 38.91
CA GLU A 493 -35.18 -22.44 39.01
C GLU A 493 -34.91 -21.77 37.65
N LEU A 494 -35.08 -22.51 36.54
CA LEU A 494 -34.76 -22.05 35.19
C LEU A 494 -35.96 -21.41 34.46
N MET A 495 -37.20 -21.80 34.79
CA MET A 495 -38.42 -21.18 34.24
C MET A 495 -38.58 -19.71 34.69
N ILE A 496 -38.03 -19.34 35.85
CA ILE A 496 -38.05 -17.96 36.33
C ILE A 496 -37.10 -17.08 35.50
N TRP A 497 -36.06 -17.62 34.86
CA TRP A 497 -35.08 -16.82 34.14
C TRP A 497 -35.51 -16.44 32.72
N GLU A 498 -36.10 -17.37 31.97
CA GLU A 498 -36.68 -17.07 30.65
C GLU A 498 -37.92 -16.18 30.77
N GLU A 499 -38.72 -16.43 31.81
CA GLU A 499 -39.92 -15.66 32.07
C GLU A 499 -39.63 -14.30 32.71
N ASN A 500 -38.55 -14.14 33.49
CA ASN A 500 -38.11 -12.83 33.97
C ASN A 500 -37.35 -12.02 32.91
N LEU A 501 -36.59 -12.62 31.99
CA LEU A 501 -36.03 -11.87 30.86
C LEU A 501 -37.13 -11.38 29.90
N ARG A 502 -38.17 -12.19 29.65
CA ARG A 502 -39.37 -11.77 28.91
C ARG A 502 -40.18 -10.69 29.67
N LYS A 503 -40.42 -10.88 30.98
CA LYS A 503 -41.15 -9.92 31.84
C LYS A 503 -40.37 -8.63 32.15
N LEU A 504 -39.03 -8.63 32.13
CA LEU A 504 -38.20 -7.43 32.31
C LEU A 504 -38.04 -6.62 31.02
N LEU A 505 -38.03 -7.24 29.85
CA LEU A 505 -37.88 -6.56 28.55
C LEU A 505 -39.21 -6.12 27.90
N GLY A 506 -40.33 -6.26 28.61
CA GLY A 506 -41.58 -5.61 28.24
C GLY A 506 -42.43 -6.36 27.22
N ARG A 507 -42.64 -7.66 27.41
CA ARG A 507 -43.92 -8.32 27.10
C ARG A 507 -44.37 -9.21 28.25
#